data_AF-A0A9J6GZP7-F1
#
_entry.id   AF-A0A9J6GZP7-F1
#
_cell.length_a   1.000
_cell.length_b   1.000
_cell.length_c   1.000
_cell.angle_alpha   90.00
_cell.angle_beta   90.00
_cell.angle_gamma   90.00
#
_symmetry.space_group_name_H-M   'P 1'
#
loop_
_entity.id
_entity.type
_entity.pdbx_description
1 polymer ?
#
loop_
_entity_poly.entity_id
_entity_poly.type
_entity_poly.pdbx_seq_one_letter_code
_entity_poly.pdbx_strand_id
1 'polypeptide(L)'
;MDGKDMWRALSLNLPSPRAEFLYNIEPEDGIAAVRYRNYKLVLGVHYDGEYDGRYRTPEGSIPLYALDHLMANSKVTHVLRYGAQARP
;
A
#
# COMPACT_ATOMS: atom_id res chain seq x y z
N MET A 1 -19.67 1.73 -2.22
CA MET A 1 -18.97 0.64 -1.52
C MET A 1 -17.64 0.41 -2.21
N ASP A 2 -16.53 0.38 -1.47
CA ASP A 2 -15.16 0.21 -2.02
C ASP A 2 -14.72 -1.27 -2.09
N GLY A 3 -15.66 -2.15 -1.76
CA GLY A 3 -15.59 -3.60 -1.95
C GLY A 3 -15.73 -4.00 -3.42
N LYS A 4 -15.17 -5.17 -3.77
CA LYS A 4 -15.49 -5.87 -5.01
C LYS A 4 -16.07 -7.23 -4.66
N ASP A 5 -17.02 -7.70 -5.47
CA ASP A 5 -17.51 -9.07 -5.36
C ASP A 5 -16.35 -10.06 -5.62
N MET A 6 -16.17 -10.98 -4.68
CA MET A 6 -15.14 -12.01 -4.71
C MET A 6 -15.71 -13.40 -5.03
N TRP A 7 -17.05 -13.55 -5.09
CA TRP A 7 -17.70 -14.86 -5.19
C TRP A 7 -17.18 -15.67 -6.37
N ARG A 8 -17.13 -15.04 -7.56
CA ARG A 8 -16.63 -15.70 -8.77
C ARG A 8 -15.14 -16.04 -8.69
N ALA A 9 -14.32 -15.17 -8.09
CA ALA A 9 -12.89 -15.41 -7.94
C ALA A 9 -12.60 -16.60 -7.01
N LEU A 10 -13.33 -16.68 -5.90
CA LEU A 10 -13.21 -17.75 -4.92
C LEU A 10 -13.79 -19.08 -5.42
N SER A 11 -15.01 -19.06 -5.98
CA SER A 11 -15.70 -20.29 -6.40
C SER A 11 -15.06 -20.98 -7.61
N LEU A 12 -14.37 -20.23 -8.47
CA LEU A 12 -13.77 -20.74 -9.71
C LEU A 12 -12.24 -20.74 -9.69
N ASN A 13 -11.61 -20.42 -8.55
CA ASN A 13 -10.15 -20.29 -8.44
C ASN A 13 -9.55 -19.33 -9.50
N LEU A 14 -10.18 -18.16 -9.67
CA LEU A 14 -9.73 -17.14 -10.61
C LEU A 14 -8.96 -16.03 -9.89
N PRO A 15 -8.12 -15.26 -10.61
CA PRO A 15 -7.46 -14.09 -10.04
C PRO A 15 -8.45 -13.12 -9.39
N SER A 16 -8.06 -12.55 -8.24
CA SER A 16 -8.85 -11.52 -7.58
C SER A 16 -9.06 -10.30 -8.50
N PRO A 17 -10.27 -9.72 -8.57
CA PRO A 17 -10.52 -8.48 -9.29
C PRO A 17 -9.95 -7.24 -8.58
N ARG A 18 -9.40 -7.38 -7.36
CA ARG A 18 -8.81 -6.29 -6.58
C ARG A 18 -7.32 -6.16 -6.91
N ALA A 19 -6.95 -5.04 -7.53
CA ALA A 19 -5.57 -4.67 -7.77
C ALA A 19 -5.02 -3.69 -6.73
N GLU A 20 -5.89 -3.01 -5.97
CA GLU A 20 -5.54 -1.94 -5.04
C GLU A 20 -6.27 -2.09 -3.70
N PHE A 21 -5.60 -1.72 -2.63
CA PHE A 21 -6.14 -1.71 -1.27
C PHE A 21 -5.52 -0.56 -0.48
N LEU A 22 -6.35 0.41 -0.09
CA LEU A 22 -6.00 1.43 0.89
C LEU A 22 -6.09 0.81 2.30
N TYR A 23 -5.02 0.85 3.08
CA TYR A 23 -5.06 0.39 4.47
C TYR A 23 -5.71 1.43 5.36
N ASN A 24 -5.12 2.63 5.40
CA ASN A 24 -5.65 3.78 6.13
C ASN A 24 -4.94 5.06 5.67
N ILE A 25 -5.57 6.21 5.97
CA ILE A 25 -4.94 7.53 5.97
C ILE A 25 -5.22 8.11 7.35
N GLU A 26 -4.17 8.47 8.06
CA GLU A 26 -4.20 9.29 9.26
C GLU A 26 -3.60 10.66 8.86
N PRO A 27 -4.44 11.68 8.61
CA PRO A 27 -3.98 13.01 8.25
C PRO A 27 -3.21 13.75 9.36
N GLU A 28 -3.65 13.68 10.60
CA GLU A 28 -3.09 14.35 11.77
C GLU A 28 -1.61 14.00 11.96
N ASP A 29 -1.28 12.70 11.91
CA ASP A 29 0.08 12.19 12.05
C ASP A 29 0.81 12.07 10.69
N GLY A 30 0.11 12.30 9.58
CA GLY A 30 0.67 12.16 8.23
C GLY A 30 1.06 10.72 7.86
N ILE A 31 0.39 9.74 8.48
CA ILE A 31 0.65 8.32 8.29
C ILE A 31 -0.33 7.76 7.26
N ALA A 32 0.17 7.05 6.25
CA ALA A 32 -0.70 6.43 5.25
C ALA A 32 -0.10 5.16 4.69
N ALA A 33 -0.95 4.22 4.28
CA ALA A 33 -0.48 3.02 3.59
C ALA A 33 -1.45 2.56 2.50
N VAL A 34 -0.89 2.17 1.36
CA VAL A 34 -1.62 1.60 0.22
C VAL A 34 -0.85 0.43 -0.37
N ARG A 35 -1.58 -0.57 -0.85
CA ARG A 35 -1.04 -1.67 -1.66
C ARG A 35 -1.59 -1.57 -3.07
N TYR A 36 -0.69 -1.71 -4.04
CA TYR A 36 -1.03 -1.94 -5.44
C TYR A 36 -0.31 -3.20 -5.94
N ARG A 37 -1.08 -4.22 -6.33
CA ARG A 37 -0.58 -5.54 -6.75
C ARG A 37 0.42 -6.13 -5.74
N ASN A 38 1.69 -6.24 -6.12
CA ASN A 38 2.74 -6.88 -5.33
C ASN A 38 3.51 -5.90 -4.44
N TYR A 39 3.04 -4.66 -4.33
CA TYR A 39 3.81 -3.58 -3.73
C TYR A 39 2.99 -2.82 -2.71
N LYS A 40 3.66 -2.43 -1.62
CA LYS A 40 3.10 -1.65 -0.52
C LYS A 40 3.92 -0.37 -0.36
N LEU A 41 3.24 0.77 -0.34
CA LEU A 41 3.79 2.05 0.08
C LEU A 41 3.29 2.33 1.50
N VAL A 42 4.21 2.76 2.36
CA VAL A 42 3.92 3.26 3.71
C VAL A 42 4.60 4.62 3.81
N LEU A 43 3.87 5.61 4.32
CA LEU A 43 4.32 6.97 4.57
C LEU A 43 4.14 7.29 6.06
N GLY A 44 4.97 8.19 6.57
CA GLY A 44 5.01 8.53 7.99
C GLY A 44 5.87 7.57 8.81
N VAL A 45 5.96 7.86 10.10
CA VAL A 45 6.69 7.11 11.14
C VAL A 45 5.71 6.80 12.25
N HIS A 46 5.61 5.54 12.68
CA HIS A 46 4.70 5.14 13.75
C HIS A 46 5.47 4.82 15.04
N TYR A 47 5.07 5.44 16.16
CA TYR A 47 5.76 5.34 17.47
C TYR A 47 7.29 5.52 17.35
N ASP A 48 7.72 6.69 16.86
CA ASP A 48 9.14 7.02 16.65
C ASP A 48 9.91 5.98 15.80
N GLY A 49 9.19 5.25 14.94
CA GLY A 49 9.74 4.25 14.02
C GLY A 49 9.85 2.83 14.60
N GLU A 50 9.39 2.59 15.83
CA GLU A 50 9.43 1.25 16.47
C GLU A 50 8.72 0.19 15.60
N TYR A 51 7.65 0.58 14.90
CA TYR A 51 6.82 -0.33 14.12
C TYR A 51 6.95 -0.19 12.59
N ASP A 52 7.90 0.60 12.12
CA ASP A 52 8.09 0.85 10.67
C ASP A 52 8.86 -0.28 9.96
N GLY A 53 9.36 -1.24 10.74
CA GLY A 53 10.11 -2.38 10.26
C GLY A 53 9.31 -3.29 9.32
N ARG A 54 10.01 -3.89 8.35
CA ARG A 54 9.46 -5.01 7.58
C ARG A 54 9.59 -6.30 8.37
N TYR A 55 8.51 -6.71 9.01
CA TYR A 55 8.46 -7.99 9.72
C TYR A 55 8.50 -9.16 8.74
N ARG A 56 9.19 -10.23 9.12
CA ARG A 56 9.22 -11.47 8.35
C ARG A 56 7.81 -12.04 8.34
N THR A 57 7.26 -12.26 7.15
CA THR A 57 6.14 -13.19 7.01
C THR A 57 6.67 -14.61 7.25
N PRO A 58 5.90 -15.48 7.91
CA PRO A 58 6.14 -16.92 7.78
C PRO A 58 6.17 -17.22 6.27
N GLU A 59 7.21 -17.90 5.78
CA GLU A 59 7.42 -18.32 4.37
C GLU A 59 8.17 -17.41 3.36
N GLY A 60 9.10 -16.54 3.79
CA GLY A 60 10.31 -16.24 2.97
C GLY A 60 10.26 -15.13 1.89
N SER A 61 11.32 -14.30 1.93
CA SER A 61 11.87 -13.30 0.97
C SER A 61 10.98 -12.59 -0.07
N ILE A 62 10.90 -11.26 0.05
CA ILE A 62 10.34 -10.31 -0.94
C ILE A 62 11.50 -9.60 -1.70
N PRO A 63 11.44 -9.38 -3.03
CA PRO A 63 12.52 -8.72 -3.77
C PRO A 63 12.58 -7.21 -3.45
N LEU A 64 13.78 -6.72 -3.13
CA LEU A 64 14.06 -5.36 -2.64
C LEU A 64 14.12 -4.28 -3.74
N TYR A 65 14.33 -4.64 -5.00
CA TYR A 65 14.82 -3.72 -6.05
C TYR A 65 13.75 -3.07 -6.93
N ALA A 66 12.46 -3.24 -6.64
CA ALA A 66 11.40 -2.66 -7.49
C ALA A 66 10.80 -1.34 -6.95
N LEU A 67 11.05 -0.99 -5.68
CA LEU A 67 10.31 0.04 -4.96
C LEU A 67 10.33 1.42 -5.65
N ASP A 68 11.51 1.87 -6.09
CA ASP A 68 11.70 3.18 -6.71
C ASP A 68 10.94 3.30 -8.03
N HIS A 69 10.95 2.24 -8.83
CA HIS A 69 10.29 2.21 -10.13
C HIS A 69 8.76 2.27 -9.99
N LEU A 70 8.22 1.90 -8.83
CA LEU A 70 6.77 1.81 -8.59
C LEU A 70 6.23 3.05 -7.90
N MET A 71 7.05 3.68 -7.07
CA MET A 71 6.75 5.02 -6.57
C MET A 71 6.55 6.01 -7.73
N ALA A 72 7.28 5.83 -8.83
CA ALA A 72 7.12 6.64 -10.03
C ALA A 72 5.83 6.37 -10.81
N ASN A 73 5.26 5.15 -10.73
CA ASN A 73 4.21 4.69 -11.65
C ASN A 73 2.82 4.47 -11.03
N SER A 74 2.67 4.62 -9.70
CA SER A 74 1.38 4.46 -9.02
C SER A 74 0.58 5.77 -8.99
N LYS A 75 -0.69 5.73 -9.42
CA LYS A 75 -1.63 6.87 -9.32
C LYS A 75 -1.81 7.34 -7.87
N VAL A 76 -1.85 6.42 -6.91
CA VAL A 76 -1.98 6.79 -5.49
C VAL A 76 -0.69 7.38 -4.95
N THR A 77 0.49 6.89 -5.35
CA THR A 77 1.76 7.52 -4.97
C THR A 77 1.87 8.94 -5.52
N HIS A 78 1.36 9.16 -6.74
CA HIS A 78 1.28 10.49 -7.33
C HIS A 78 0.42 11.42 -6.45
N VAL A 79 -0.79 10.99 -6.07
CA VAL A 79 -1.68 11.78 -5.19
C VAL A 79 -1.05 12.05 -3.82
N LEU A 80 -0.41 11.05 -3.21
CA LEU A 80 0.24 11.21 -1.89
C LEU A 80 1.47 12.13 -1.92
N ARG A 81 2.23 12.16 -3.03
CA ARG A 81 3.37 13.10 -3.20
C ARG A 81 2.94 14.56 -3.20
N TYR A 82 1.82 14.88 -3.87
CA TYR A 82 1.32 16.26 -3.94
C TYR A 82 0.46 16.65 -2.73
N GLY A 83 -0.20 15.69 -2.09
CA GLY A 83 -0.92 15.93 -0.83
C GLY A 83 -0.01 16.31 0.33
N ALA A 84 1.20 15.76 0.40
CA ALA A 84 2.19 16.10 1.44
C ALA A 84 2.84 17.49 1.25
N GLN A 85 2.83 18.04 0.03
CA GLN A 85 3.39 19.36 -0.29
C GLN A 85 2.38 20.51 -0.08
N ALA A 86 1.12 20.20 0.22
CA ALA A 86 0.03 21.17 0.32
C ALA A 86 -0.26 21.64 1.77
N ARG A 87 0.68 21.49 2.70
CA ARG A 87 0.59 22.12 4.03
C ARG A 87 1.46 23.38 4.08
N PRO A 88 0.91 24.55 4.45
CA PRO A 88 1.71 25.74 4.73
C PRO A 88 2.62 25.56 5.95
#